data_AF-A0A967UNH0-F1
#
_entry.id   AF-A0A967UNH0-F1
#
_cell.length_a   1.000
_cell.length_b   1.000
_cell.length_c   1.000
_cell.angle_alpha   90.00
_cell.angle_beta   90.00
_cell.angle_gamma   90.00
#
_symmetry.space_group_name_H-M   'P 1'
#
loop_
_entity.id
_entity.type
_entity.pdbx_description
1 polymer ?
#
loop_
_entity_poly.entity_id
_entity_poly.type
_entity_poly.pdbx_seq_one_letter_code
_entity_poly.pdbx_strand_id
1 'polypeptide(L)'
;MLPYVIFAALLVLWCTLHSVLATDCCKGRIGRLFDLHGRHYRLFYNLFSLATLLPLLFWGWTLPGPVLLTWDGTGRLLRTLLWLVAAVFIVGGCRRYDLTGFAGLTDPAGEGDGSDKLVTSGILGIVRHPWYTAAFIVLWARDLDLPALLVSAVFSLYLVIGARLEERRLVEEFGEAYRRYRSQVPMFIPWKWPLHLIRRGR
;
A
#
# COMPACT_ATOMS: atom_id res chain seq x y z
N MET A 1 11.49 5.87 -26.60
CA MET A 1 10.05 5.58 -26.45
C MET A 1 9.78 4.11 -26.14
N LEU A 2 10.20 3.16 -26.99
CA LEU A 2 9.99 1.71 -26.76
C LEU A 2 10.37 1.21 -25.33
N PRO A 3 11.54 1.54 -24.74
CA PRO A 3 11.88 1.05 -23.39
C PRO A 3 10.90 1.51 -22.32
N TYR A 4 10.35 2.73 -22.41
CA TYR A 4 9.36 3.23 -21.46
C TYR A 4 8.02 2.51 -21.56
N VAL A 5 7.60 2.17 -22.79
CA VAL A 5 6.37 1.39 -23.04
C VAL A 5 6.52 -0.01 -22.47
N ILE A 6 7.66 -0.68 -22.72
CA ILE A 6 7.94 -2.00 -22.15
C ILE A 6 7.97 -1.92 -20.63
N PHE A 7 8.66 -0.93 -20.07
CA PHE A 7 8.75 -0.74 -18.63
C PHE A 7 7.37 -0.53 -17.99
N ALA A 8 6.54 0.37 -18.54
CA ALA A 8 5.18 0.60 -18.08
C ALA A 8 4.30 -0.67 -18.20
N ALA A 9 4.41 -1.39 -19.32
CA ALA A 9 3.69 -2.65 -19.52
C ALA A 9 4.10 -3.71 -18.49
N LEU A 10 5.40 -3.84 -18.18
CA LEU A 10 5.89 -4.74 -17.14
C LEU A 10 5.44 -4.33 -15.74
N LEU A 11 5.35 -3.03 -15.43
CA LEU A 11 4.79 -2.56 -14.15
C LEU A 11 3.32 -2.96 -14.01
N VAL A 12 2.51 -2.77 -15.07
CA VAL A 12 1.10 -3.16 -15.08
C VAL A 12 0.95 -4.67 -15.00
N LEU A 13 1.77 -5.42 -15.74
CA LEU A 13 1.80 -6.88 -15.68
C LEU A 13 2.15 -7.35 -14.27
N TRP A 14 3.16 -6.77 -13.63
CA TRP A 14 3.54 -7.08 -12.26
C TRP A 14 2.38 -6.81 -11.30
N CYS A 15 1.72 -5.65 -11.38
CA CYS A 15 0.57 -5.32 -10.53
C CYS A 15 -0.58 -6.32 -10.70
N THR A 16 -0.82 -6.75 -11.94
CA THR A 16 -1.84 -7.74 -12.28
C THR A 16 -1.48 -9.10 -11.71
N LEU A 17 -0.26 -9.57 -11.94
CA LEU A 17 0.23 -10.85 -11.42
C LEU A 17 0.21 -10.88 -9.89
N HIS A 18 0.70 -9.82 -9.24
CA HIS A 18 0.69 -9.67 -7.78
C HIS A 18 -0.74 -9.77 -7.21
N SER A 19 -1.72 -9.17 -7.89
CA SER A 19 -3.13 -9.24 -7.48
C SER A 19 -3.77 -10.60 -7.75
N VAL A 20 -3.47 -11.20 -8.90
CA VAL A 20 -3.99 -12.53 -9.26
C VAL A 20 -3.48 -13.58 -8.28
N LEU A 21 -2.18 -13.56 -7.95
CA LEU A 21 -1.59 -14.44 -6.96
C LEU A 21 -2.19 -14.23 -5.55
N ALA A 22 -2.66 -13.02 -5.23
CA ALA A 22 -3.34 -12.75 -3.96
C ALA A 22 -4.77 -13.33 -3.86
N THR A 23 -5.36 -13.79 -4.98
CA THR A 23 -6.73 -14.35 -4.98
C THR A 23 -6.77 -15.78 -4.42
N ASP A 24 -7.88 -16.14 -3.78
CA ASP A 24 -8.01 -17.45 -3.13
C ASP A 24 -8.00 -18.61 -4.14
N CYS A 25 -8.44 -18.36 -5.39
CA CYS A 25 -8.33 -19.32 -6.49
C CYS A 25 -6.86 -19.67 -6.80
N CYS A 26 -5.99 -18.65 -6.94
CA CYS A 26 -4.58 -18.88 -7.22
C CYS A 26 -3.85 -19.46 -6.01
N LYS A 27 -4.16 -18.98 -4.80
CA LYS A 27 -3.66 -19.57 -3.54
C LYS A 27 -3.93 -21.07 -3.49
N GLY A 28 -5.18 -21.48 -3.70
CA GLY A 28 -5.57 -22.90 -3.65
C GLY A 28 -5.00 -23.77 -4.77
N ARG A 29 -4.75 -23.21 -5.96
CA ARG A 29 -4.11 -23.95 -7.07
C ARG A 29 -2.61 -24.13 -6.85
N ILE A 30 -1.89 -23.04 -6.58
CA ILE A 30 -0.44 -23.06 -6.35
C ILE A 30 -0.12 -23.79 -5.06
N GLY A 31 -0.92 -23.58 -4.01
CA GLY A 31 -0.76 -24.28 -2.74
C GLY A 31 -0.84 -25.79 -2.88
N ARG A 32 -1.77 -26.32 -3.68
CA ARG A 32 -1.85 -27.75 -3.98
C ARG A 32 -0.70 -28.26 -4.86
N LEU A 33 -0.23 -27.44 -5.81
CA LEU A 33 0.82 -27.84 -6.74
C LEU A 33 2.20 -27.93 -6.07
N PHE A 34 2.50 -27.02 -5.16
CA PHE A 34 3.80 -26.91 -4.49
C PHE A 34 3.77 -27.28 -2.99
N ASP A 35 2.65 -27.80 -2.50
CA ASP A 35 2.40 -28.09 -1.09
C ASP A 35 2.62 -26.87 -0.14
N LEU A 36 2.34 -25.67 -0.66
CA LEU A 36 2.51 -24.40 0.06
C LEU A 36 1.18 -23.96 0.66
N HIS A 37 1.05 -24.09 1.98
CA HIS A 37 -0.17 -23.74 2.70
C HIS A 37 0.08 -22.69 3.79
N GLY A 38 -0.96 -21.93 4.13
CA GLY A 38 -0.96 -20.93 5.22
C GLY A 38 0.22 -19.96 5.14
N ARG A 39 1.02 -19.90 6.22
CA ARG A 39 2.20 -19.04 6.32
C ARG A 39 3.24 -19.27 5.22
N HIS A 40 3.44 -20.52 4.77
CA HIS A 40 4.46 -20.82 3.75
C HIS A 40 4.07 -20.26 2.39
N TYR A 41 2.77 -20.29 2.05
CA TYR A 41 2.28 -19.62 0.86
C TYR A 41 2.49 -18.10 0.94
N ARG A 42 2.17 -17.47 2.09
CA ARG A 42 2.40 -16.03 2.30
C ARG A 42 3.86 -15.65 2.11
N LEU A 43 4.78 -16.43 2.70
CA LEU A 43 6.21 -16.20 2.57
C LEU A 43 6.65 -16.32 1.11
N PHE A 44 6.25 -17.38 0.41
CA PHE A 44 6.50 -17.55 -1.02
C PHE A 44 5.98 -16.37 -1.83
N TYR A 45 4.73 -15.97 -1.60
CA TYR A 45 4.08 -14.86 -2.30
C TYR A 45 4.84 -13.54 -2.12
N ASN A 46 5.22 -13.20 -0.89
CA ASN A 46 5.97 -11.99 -0.58
C ASN A 46 7.36 -11.99 -1.21
N LEU A 47 8.09 -13.11 -1.08
CA LEU A 47 9.42 -13.27 -1.68
C LEU A 47 9.36 -13.19 -3.21
N PHE A 48 8.40 -13.89 -3.84
CA PHE A 48 8.19 -13.83 -5.28
C PHE A 48 7.85 -12.42 -5.75
N SER A 49 6.99 -11.71 -5.02
CA SER A 49 6.60 -10.33 -5.33
C SER A 49 7.80 -9.38 -5.28
N LEU A 50 8.66 -9.50 -4.26
CA LEU A 50 9.89 -8.71 -4.14
C LEU A 50 10.93 -9.08 -5.20
N ALA A 51 11.16 -10.38 -5.41
CA ALA A 51 12.13 -10.90 -6.37
C ALA A 51 11.80 -10.50 -7.80
N THR A 52 10.53 -10.30 -8.12
CA THR A 52 10.08 -9.83 -9.45
C THR A 52 10.00 -8.30 -9.54
N LEU A 53 9.64 -7.60 -8.45
CA LEU A 53 9.51 -6.14 -8.45
C LEU A 53 10.87 -5.43 -8.42
N LEU A 54 11.79 -5.86 -7.55
CA LEU A 54 13.05 -5.15 -7.31
C LEU A 54 13.91 -5.03 -8.58
N PRO A 55 14.12 -6.10 -9.39
CA PRO A 55 14.85 -5.98 -10.64
C PRO A 55 14.14 -5.05 -11.64
N LEU A 56 12.81 -5.06 -11.67
CA LEU A 56 12.03 -4.18 -12.53
C LEU A 56 12.22 -2.71 -12.13
N LEU A 57 12.11 -2.38 -10.84
CA LEU A 57 12.35 -1.03 -10.33
C LEU A 57 13.80 -0.59 -10.55
N PHE A 58 14.76 -1.50 -10.36
CA PHE A 58 16.17 -1.25 -10.64
C PHE A 58 16.40 -0.93 -12.12
N TRP A 59 15.77 -1.69 -13.03
CA TRP A 59 15.82 -1.36 -14.47
C TRP A 59 15.21 0.01 -14.75
N GLY A 60 14.06 0.32 -14.15
CA GLY A 60 13.45 1.66 -14.24
C GLY A 60 14.38 2.78 -13.80
N TRP A 61 15.17 2.56 -12.75
CA TRP A 61 16.14 3.54 -12.24
C TRP A 61 17.37 3.72 -13.15
N THR A 62 17.74 2.71 -13.93
CA THR A 62 18.85 2.81 -14.90
C THR A 62 18.41 3.35 -16.26
N LEU A 63 17.10 3.41 -16.54
CA LEU A 63 16.59 4.00 -17.78
C LEU A 63 16.84 5.51 -17.78
N PRO A 64 17.52 6.06 -18.81
CA PRO A 64 17.66 7.50 -18.93
C PRO A 64 16.28 8.12 -19.17
N GLY A 65 16.03 9.30 -18.62
CA GLY A 65 14.78 10.01 -18.83
C GLY A 65 14.93 11.51 -18.58
N PRO A 66 14.15 12.35 -19.25
CA PRO A 66 14.10 13.77 -18.92
C PRO A 66 13.60 13.92 -17.49
N VAL A 67 14.24 14.81 -16.73
CA VAL A 67 13.73 15.22 -15.43
C VAL A 67 12.53 16.14 -15.67
N LEU A 68 11.40 15.78 -15.06
CA LEU A 68 10.11 16.48 -15.23
C LEU A 68 9.76 17.34 -14.02
N LEU A 69 10.16 16.89 -12.82
CA LEU A 69 9.94 17.60 -11.57
C LEU A 69 11.17 17.43 -10.66
N THR A 70 11.70 18.55 -10.18
CA THR A 70 12.70 18.57 -9.11
C THR A 70 12.16 19.32 -7.91
N TRP A 71 12.49 18.84 -6.71
CA TRP A 71 12.28 19.57 -5.48
C TRP A 71 13.54 20.36 -5.15
N ASP A 72 13.72 21.52 -5.76
CA ASP A 72 14.84 22.43 -5.53
C ASP A 72 14.44 23.60 -4.60
N GLY A 73 15.42 24.44 -4.21
CA GLY A 73 15.17 25.62 -3.38
C GLY A 73 14.37 25.33 -2.10
N THR A 74 13.25 26.05 -1.94
CA THR A 74 12.28 25.90 -0.84
C THR A 74 11.46 24.62 -0.95
N GLY A 75 11.31 24.05 -2.16
CA GLY A 75 10.66 22.76 -2.39
C GLY A 75 11.32 21.63 -1.60
N ARG A 76 12.64 21.68 -1.38
CA ARG A 76 13.35 20.69 -0.53
C ARG A 76 12.78 20.61 0.88
N LEU A 77 12.37 21.73 1.48
CA LEU A 77 11.80 21.76 2.82
C LEU A 77 10.45 21.05 2.84
N LEU A 78 9.59 21.34 1.85
CA LEU A 78 8.30 20.68 1.71
C LEU A 78 8.47 19.17 1.44
N ARG A 79 9.41 18.79 0.57
CA ARG A 79 9.77 17.39 0.34
C ARG A 79 10.16 16.69 1.64
N THR A 80 11.09 17.26 2.42
CA THR A 80 11.51 16.69 3.69
C THR A 80 10.34 16.55 4.67
N LEU A 81 9.48 17.57 4.77
CA LEU A 81 8.29 17.50 5.62
C LEU A 81 7.37 16.35 5.18
N LEU A 82 7.14 16.17 3.89
CA LEU A 82 6.36 15.07 3.34
C LEU A 82 6.98 13.71 3.73
N TRP A 83 8.29 13.53 3.60
CA TRP A 83 8.97 12.30 4.04
C TRP A 83 8.83 12.03 5.54
N LEU A 84 8.88 13.06 6.39
CA LEU A 84 8.63 12.92 7.82
C LEU A 84 7.19 12.47 8.09
N VAL A 85 6.22 13.05 7.38
CA VAL A 85 4.81 12.62 7.45
C VAL A 85 4.65 11.16 6.99
N ALA A 86 5.32 10.76 5.91
CA ALA A 86 5.32 9.37 5.45
C ALA A 86 5.89 8.43 6.52
N ALA A 87 6.99 8.80 7.17
CA ALA A 87 7.59 8.02 8.26
C ALA A 87 6.60 7.85 9.44
N VAL A 88 5.87 8.90 9.82
CA VAL A 88 4.83 8.81 10.86
C VAL A 88 3.73 7.81 10.47
N PHE A 89 3.25 7.84 9.22
CA PHE A 89 2.25 6.89 8.74
C PHE A 89 2.76 5.45 8.67
N ILE A 90 4.02 5.24 8.25
CA ILE A 90 4.67 3.92 8.23
C ILE A 90 4.76 3.37 9.64
N VAL A 91 5.38 4.12 10.56
CA VAL A 91 5.57 3.69 11.96
C VAL A 91 4.21 3.48 12.65
N GLY A 92 3.26 4.38 12.42
CA GLY A 92 1.90 4.26 12.94
C GLY A 92 1.22 2.97 12.46
N GLY A 93 1.34 2.64 11.18
CA GLY A 93 0.78 1.41 10.60
C GLY A 93 1.50 0.16 11.09
N CYS A 94 2.83 0.16 11.19
CA CYS A 94 3.62 -0.97 11.70
C CYS A 94 3.28 -1.33 13.15
N ARG A 95 2.82 -0.36 13.95
CA ARG A 95 2.34 -0.60 15.32
C ARG A 95 0.93 -1.21 15.39
N ARG A 96 0.22 -1.30 14.27
CA ARG A 96 -1.16 -1.78 14.18
C ARG A 96 -1.31 -3.08 13.42
N TYR A 97 -0.46 -3.32 12.43
CA TYR A 97 -0.47 -4.54 11.62
C TYR A 97 0.54 -5.56 12.13
N ASP A 98 0.17 -6.84 12.16
CA ASP A 98 1.08 -7.96 12.42
C ASP A 98 2.02 -8.15 11.21
N LEU A 99 3.21 -7.56 11.30
CA LEU A 99 4.23 -7.64 10.24
C LEU A 99 4.75 -9.07 10.04
N THR A 100 4.86 -9.84 11.11
CA THR A 100 5.40 -11.20 11.08
C THR A 100 4.41 -12.19 10.46
N GLY A 101 3.12 -12.06 10.80
CA GLY A 101 2.03 -12.78 10.15
C GLY A 101 1.85 -12.36 8.70
N PHE A 102 1.90 -11.05 8.40
CA PHE A 102 1.85 -10.53 7.03
C PHE A 102 3.01 -11.06 6.17
N ALA A 103 4.22 -11.09 6.71
CA ALA A 103 5.41 -11.63 6.04
C ALA A 103 5.33 -13.16 5.81
N GLY A 104 4.51 -13.88 6.60
CA GLY A 104 4.45 -15.34 6.60
C GLY A 104 5.53 -16.01 7.46
N LEU A 105 6.15 -15.26 8.38
CA LEU A 105 7.17 -15.78 9.31
C LEU A 105 6.53 -16.46 10.54
N THR A 106 5.36 -15.98 10.93
CA THR A 106 4.52 -16.56 11.98
C THR A 106 3.15 -16.86 11.43
N ASP A 107 2.42 -17.74 12.10
CA ASP A 107 0.98 -17.80 11.90
C ASP A 107 0.38 -16.49 12.45
N PRO A 108 -0.54 -15.83 11.72
CA PRO A 108 -1.11 -14.59 12.16
C PRO A 108 -1.85 -14.81 13.47
N ALA A 109 -1.63 -13.90 14.41
CA ALA A 109 -2.48 -13.85 15.59
C ALA A 109 -3.92 -13.54 15.13
N GLY A 110 -4.82 -14.53 15.17
CA GLY A 110 -6.26 -14.31 14.93
C GLY A 110 -6.94 -15.12 13.82
N GLU A 111 -6.24 -16.00 13.07
CA GLU A 111 -6.90 -16.82 12.02
C GLU A 111 -7.92 -17.87 12.52
N GLY A 112 -8.20 -17.92 13.84
CA GLY A 112 -9.09 -18.90 14.47
C GLY A 112 -10.40 -18.39 15.09
N ASP A 113 -10.64 -17.08 15.16
CA ASP A 113 -11.87 -16.52 15.73
C ASP A 113 -12.41 -15.45 14.77
N GLY A 114 -13.57 -15.72 14.16
CA GLY A 114 -14.25 -14.87 13.17
C GLY A 114 -14.81 -13.56 13.75
N SER A 115 -14.06 -12.90 14.63
CA SER A 115 -14.45 -11.70 15.36
C SER A 115 -13.29 -10.74 15.59
N ASP A 116 -12.39 -10.61 14.61
CA ASP A 116 -11.30 -9.63 14.68
C ASP A 116 -11.90 -8.22 14.71
N LYS A 117 -11.94 -7.60 15.89
CA LYS A 117 -12.69 -6.36 16.10
C LYS A 117 -12.16 -5.24 15.21
N LEU A 118 -13.06 -4.54 14.51
CA LEU A 118 -12.70 -3.38 13.69
C LEU A 118 -11.93 -2.32 14.50
N VAL A 119 -10.63 -2.19 14.22
CA VAL A 119 -9.76 -1.20 14.87
C VAL A 119 -9.85 0.14 14.16
N THR A 120 -10.29 1.18 14.87
CA THR A 120 -10.49 2.54 14.30
C THR A 120 -9.72 3.63 15.05
N SER A 121 -8.80 3.25 15.95
CA SER A 121 -8.08 4.18 16.84
C SER A 121 -6.61 4.39 16.44
N GLY A 122 -5.98 5.44 16.97
CA GLY A 122 -4.60 5.81 16.64
C GLY A 122 -4.47 6.29 15.20
N ILE A 123 -3.48 5.77 14.46
CA ILE A 123 -3.24 6.15 13.05
C ILE A 123 -4.45 5.87 12.15
N LEU A 124 -5.20 4.80 12.43
CA LEU A 124 -6.42 4.44 11.71
C LEU A 124 -7.57 5.42 12.00
N GLY A 125 -7.48 6.21 13.07
CA GLY A 125 -8.41 7.32 13.30
C GLY A 125 -8.11 8.55 12.42
N ILE A 126 -6.90 8.63 11.86
CA ILE A 126 -6.42 9.77 11.05
C ILE A 126 -6.78 9.55 9.58
N VAL A 127 -6.40 8.39 9.05
CA VAL A 127 -6.68 7.94 7.67
C VAL A 127 -6.92 6.43 7.69
N ARG A 128 -7.74 5.94 6.77
CA ARG A 128 -8.10 4.52 6.74
C ARG A 128 -6.98 3.61 6.25
N HIS A 129 -6.14 4.10 5.33
CA HIS A 129 -5.03 3.33 4.75
C HIS A 129 -3.69 4.05 4.98
N PRO A 130 -3.12 4.03 6.21
CA PRO A 130 -1.91 4.79 6.54
C PRO A 130 -0.69 4.38 5.69
N TRP A 131 -0.48 3.09 5.44
CA TRP A 131 0.61 2.63 4.57
C TRP A 131 0.42 3.08 3.11
N TYR A 132 -0.82 3.19 2.64
CA TYR A 132 -1.09 3.64 1.27
C TYR A 132 -0.86 5.15 1.18
N THR A 133 -1.25 5.92 2.20
CA THR A 133 -0.90 7.34 2.34
C THR A 133 0.60 7.55 2.31
N ALA A 134 1.36 6.78 3.09
CA ALA A 134 2.81 6.84 3.08
C ALA A 134 3.39 6.48 1.70
N ALA A 135 2.85 5.45 1.04
CA ALA A 135 3.27 5.05 -0.30
C ALA A 135 3.03 6.16 -1.33
N PHE A 136 1.87 6.81 -1.32
CA PHE A 136 1.64 8.00 -2.17
C PHE A 136 2.68 9.08 -1.92
N ILE A 137 2.99 9.38 -0.67
CA ILE A 137 4.00 10.38 -0.36
C ILE A 137 5.38 9.96 -0.90
N VAL A 138 5.80 8.72 -0.68
CA VAL A 138 7.09 8.21 -1.17
C VAL A 138 7.19 8.22 -2.70
N LEU A 139 6.09 7.91 -3.39
CA LEU A 139 6.03 7.92 -4.86
C LEU A 139 6.16 9.35 -5.42
N TRP A 140 5.55 10.35 -4.77
CA TRP A 140 5.44 11.70 -5.33
C TRP A 140 6.40 12.73 -4.71
N ALA A 141 6.89 12.53 -3.48
CA ALA A 141 7.83 13.41 -2.79
C ALA A 141 9.29 13.08 -3.13
N ARG A 142 9.59 12.77 -4.38
CA ARG A 142 10.93 12.56 -4.91
C ARG A 142 11.08 13.34 -6.21
N ASP A 143 12.31 13.48 -6.68
CA ASP A 143 12.52 14.02 -8.03
C ASP A 143 11.97 13.00 -9.04
N LEU A 144 11.23 13.49 -10.03
CA LEU A 144 10.53 12.68 -11.02
C LEU A 144 11.15 12.90 -12.39
N ASP A 145 11.92 11.92 -12.83
CA ASP A 145 12.18 11.69 -14.23
C ASP A 145 11.02 10.89 -14.85
N LEU A 146 11.05 10.72 -16.18
CA LEU A 146 10.01 9.98 -16.88
C LEU A 146 9.79 8.54 -16.34
N PRO A 147 10.82 7.71 -16.09
CA PRO A 147 10.63 6.40 -15.46
C PRO A 147 10.00 6.45 -14.06
N ALA A 148 10.45 7.36 -13.19
CA ALA A 148 9.88 7.52 -11.86
C ALA A 148 8.41 7.98 -11.93
N LEU A 149 8.07 8.86 -12.87
CA LEU A 149 6.68 9.26 -13.09
C LEU A 149 5.80 8.07 -13.49
N LEU A 150 6.29 7.16 -14.35
CA LEU A 150 5.57 5.94 -14.74
C LEU A 150 5.34 5.02 -13.53
N VAL A 151 6.36 4.81 -12.70
CA VAL A 151 6.26 4.07 -11.43
C VAL A 151 5.18 4.72 -10.55
N SER A 152 5.28 6.03 -10.31
CA SER A 152 4.35 6.76 -9.45
C SER A 152 2.92 6.72 -9.97
N ALA A 153 2.70 6.87 -11.27
CA ALA A 153 1.37 6.80 -11.88
C ALA A 153 0.75 5.40 -11.78
N VAL A 154 1.49 4.35 -12.18
CA VAL A 154 0.99 2.96 -12.18
C VAL A 154 0.70 2.50 -10.74
N PHE A 155 1.63 2.71 -9.80
CA PHE A 155 1.41 2.33 -8.41
C PHE A 155 0.34 3.17 -7.72
N SER A 156 0.18 4.45 -8.09
CA SER A 156 -0.93 5.27 -7.58
C SER A 156 -2.27 4.67 -7.97
N LEU A 157 -2.46 4.32 -9.24
CA LEU A 157 -3.68 3.67 -9.71
C LEU A 157 -3.88 2.32 -9.02
N TYR A 158 -2.81 1.54 -8.89
CA TYR A 158 -2.81 0.26 -8.20
C TYR A 158 -3.30 0.37 -6.76
N LEU A 159 -2.73 1.29 -5.97
CA LEU A 159 -3.12 1.55 -4.58
C LEU A 159 -4.57 2.02 -4.46
N VAL A 160 -5.03 2.88 -5.37
CA VAL A 160 -6.42 3.35 -5.39
C VAL A 160 -7.39 2.19 -5.65
N ILE A 161 -7.08 1.32 -6.61
CA ILE A 161 -7.92 0.15 -6.90
C ILE A 161 -7.89 -0.82 -5.72
N GLY A 162 -6.70 -1.14 -5.20
CA GLY A 162 -6.49 -2.01 -4.04
C GLY A 162 -7.29 -1.55 -2.83
N ALA A 163 -7.20 -0.26 -2.48
CA ALA A 163 -7.94 0.30 -1.37
C ALA A 163 -9.45 0.15 -1.56
N ARG A 164 -9.99 0.42 -2.76
CA ARG A 164 -11.44 0.26 -3.01
C ARG A 164 -11.90 -1.19 -2.88
N LEU A 165 -11.09 -2.15 -3.31
CA LEU A 165 -11.41 -3.58 -3.15
C LEU A 165 -11.33 -3.99 -1.68
N GLU A 166 -10.33 -3.50 -0.95
CA GLU A 166 -10.19 -3.70 0.49
C GLU A 166 -11.41 -3.13 1.25
N GLU A 167 -11.81 -1.89 0.97
CA GLU A 167 -12.99 -1.29 1.62
C GLU A 167 -14.28 -2.06 1.34
N ARG A 168 -14.43 -2.67 0.16
CA ARG A 168 -15.61 -3.50 -0.14
C ARG A 168 -15.64 -4.75 0.74
N ARG A 169 -14.51 -5.45 0.86
CA ARG A 169 -14.37 -6.61 1.75
C ARG A 169 -14.63 -6.24 3.21
N LEU A 170 -14.09 -5.11 3.65
CA LEU A 170 -14.32 -4.62 5.02
C LEU A 170 -15.78 -4.23 5.27
N VAL A 171 -16.53 -3.77 4.26
CA VAL A 171 -17.99 -3.57 4.37
C VAL A 171 -18.72 -4.91 4.44
N GLU A 172 -18.30 -5.91 3.68
CA GLU A 172 -18.89 -7.26 3.72
C GLU A 172 -18.66 -7.92 5.08
N GLU A 173 -17.48 -7.73 5.67
CA GLU A 173 -17.08 -8.30 6.96
C GLU A 173 -17.69 -7.56 8.17
N PHE A 174 -17.61 -6.23 8.21
CA PHE A 174 -17.98 -5.43 9.38
C PHE A 174 -19.29 -4.63 9.23
N GLY A 175 -19.93 -4.68 8.07
CA GLY A 175 -21.23 -4.06 7.82
C GLY A 175 -21.30 -2.57 8.20
N GLU A 176 -22.31 -2.22 8.99
CA GLU A 176 -22.58 -0.84 9.43
C GLU A 176 -21.46 -0.22 10.26
N ALA A 177 -20.71 -1.02 11.02
CA ALA A 177 -19.60 -0.51 11.82
C ALA A 177 -18.53 0.12 10.91
N TYR A 178 -18.18 -0.54 9.82
CA TYR A 178 -17.23 -0.01 8.85
C TYR A 178 -17.81 1.15 8.03
N ARG A 179 -19.09 1.10 7.64
CA ARG A 179 -19.73 2.24 6.95
C ARG A 179 -19.68 3.51 7.79
N ARG A 180 -19.94 3.40 9.09
CA ARG A 180 -19.83 4.52 10.04
C ARG A 180 -18.39 5.05 10.11
N TYR A 181 -17.41 4.16 10.31
CA TYR A 181 -15.99 4.52 10.32
C TYR A 181 -15.56 5.21 9.02
N ARG A 182 -15.96 4.67 7.86
CA ARG A 182 -15.70 5.22 6.53
C ARG A 182 -16.28 6.63 6.33
N SER A 183 -17.41 6.95 6.96
CA SER A 183 -17.99 8.29 6.90
C SER A 183 -17.16 9.33 7.68
N GLN A 184 -16.46 8.90 8.73
CA GLN A 184 -15.78 9.75 9.69
C GLN A 184 -14.31 10.00 9.35
N VAL A 185 -13.58 8.94 9.00
CA VAL A 185 -12.14 8.99 8.75
C VAL A 185 -11.89 8.96 7.25
N PRO A 186 -11.11 9.85 6.63
CA PRO A 186 -10.84 9.86 5.18
C PRO A 186 -9.94 8.71 4.72
N MET A 187 -9.99 8.37 3.42
CA MET A 187 -9.24 7.24 2.86
C MET A 187 -7.71 7.41 2.96
N PHE A 188 -7.19 8.54 2.44
CA PHE A 188 -5.74 8.77 2.33
C PHE A 188 -5.25 10.11 2.90
N ILE A 189 -6.00 11.20 2.67
CA ILE A 189 -5.58 12.55 3.08
C ILE A 189 -6.28 12.92 4.39
N PRO A 190 -5.58 13.35 5.45
CA PRO A 190 -6.14 13.55 6.79
C PRO A 190 -6.95 14.85 6.96
N TRP A 191 -7.77 15.24 5.98
CA TRP A 191 -8.46 16.54 5.98
C TRP A 191 -9.56 16.68 7.05
N LYS A 192 -10.14 15.57 7.53
CA LYS A 192 -11.14 15.58 8.62
C LYS A 192 -10.53 15.50 10.02
N TRP A 193 -9.25 15.14 10.13
CA TRP A 193 -8.59 14.94 11.43
C TRP A 193 -8.57 16.20 12.33
N PRO A 194 -8.26 17.41 11.82
CA PRO A 194 -8.28 18.62 12.65
C PRO A 194 -9.66 18.89 13.27
N LEU A 195 -10.74 18.58 12.55
CA LEU A 195 -12.12 18.76 13.03
C LEU A 195 -12.45 17.81 14.19
N HIS A 196 -11.84 16.63 14.24
CA HIS A 196 -12.01 15.67 15.32
C HIS A 196 -11.29 16.11 16.61
N LEU A 197 -10.13 16.77 16.49
CA LEU A 197 -9.42 17.35 17.64
C LEU A 197 -10.23 18.47 18.29
N ILE A 198 -10.86 19.33 17.49
CA ILE A 198 -11.70 20.44 17.98
C ILE A 198 -12.95 19.93 18.72
N ARG A 199 -13.55 18.82 18.26
CA ARG A 199 -14.76 18.25 18.87
C ARG A 199 -14.50 17.45 20.15
N ARG A 200 -13.28 16.95 20.37
CA ARG A 200 -12.89 16.23 21.60
C ARG A 200 -12.46 17.17 22.74
N GLY A 201 -12.20 18.45 22.45
CA GLY A 201 -11.84 19.47 23.44
C GLY A 201 -13.02 20.27 24.01
N ARG A 202 -14.26 19.86 23.70
CA ARG A 202 -15.51 20.34 24.34
C ARG A 202 -16.13 19.20 25.12
#